data_AF-A0A1T2A4J5-F1
#
_entry.id   AF-A0A1T2A4J5-F1
#
_cell.length_a   1.000
_cell.length_b   1.000
_cell.length_c   1.000
_cell.angle_alpha   90.00
_cell.angle_beta   90.00
_cell.angle_gamma   90.00
#
_symmetry.space_group_name_H-M   'P 1'
#
loop_
_entity.id
_entity.type
_entity.pdbx_description
1 polymer ?
#
loop_
_entity_poly.entity_id
_entity_poly.type
_entity_poly.pdbx_seq_one_letter_code
_entity_poly.pdbx_strand_id
1 'polypeptide(L)'
;MALQTTQNEAERAVYIAHDRVGLTHQVLAEALAEPGLPIADAKAFIRNMGAAGYVKPYGRCRTDKRTPHLYRPDAALALAVLLRASEAGFSSPDAREALGQAIQNWRPGDEPGPLDLIPRSPGALIMASYAEGFRNFAADIVFFRQPGARKPLVAARYRQVQDGVTRGTNFPPEAAALEIRSSWTCPLDPILSHLMRRRGATH
;
A
#
# COMPACT_ATOMS: atom_id res chain seq x y z
N MET A 1 -16.30 38.03 -32.82
CA MET A 1 -15.80 36.68 -33.12
C MET A 1 -15.11 36.15 -31.88
N ALA A 2 -15.81 35.34 -31.10
CA ALA A 2 -15.29 34.73 -29.88
C ALA A 2 -15.36 33.23 -30.05
N LEU A 3 -14.21 32.55 -30.10
CA LEU A 3 -14.07 31.11 -29.97
C LEU A 3 -12.65 30.84 -29.47
N GLN A 4 -12.53 30.44 -28.19
CA GLN A 4 -11.68 29.34 -27.72
C GLN A 4 -11.70 29.34 -26.18
N THR A 5 -12.77 28.77 -25.62
CA THR A 5 -12.84 28.43 -24.19
C THR A 5 -13.54 27.08 -24.06
N THR A 6 -12.92 26.01 -24.58
CA THR A 6 -13.47 24.65 -24.44
C THR A 6 -12.44 23.59 -24.07
N GLN A 7 -11.18 23.93 -23.80
CA GLN A 7 -10.17 22.95 -23.39
C GLN A 7 -9.93 22.83 -21.88
N ASN A 8 -10.54 23.68 -21.03
CA ASN A 8 -10.10 23.80 -19.62
C ASN A 8 -11.08 23.25 -18.56
N GLU A 9 -12.27 22.79 -18.93
CA GLU A 9 -13.25 22.27 -17.95
C GLU A 9 -13.17 20.76 -17.75
N ALA A 10 -12.85 19.98 -18.79
CA ALA A 10 -12.65 18.55 -18.68
C ALA A 10 -11.38 18.20 -17.90
N GLU A 11 -10.27 18.91 -18.13
CA GLU A 11 -9.03 18.75 -17.35
C GLU A 11 -9.22 19.19 -15.89
N ARG A 12 -10.01 20.24 -15.63
CA ARG A 12 -10.40 20.61 -14.26
C ARG A 12 -11.31 19.57 -13.61
N ALA A 13 -12.24 18.96 -14.32
CA ALA A 13 -13.14 17.96 -13.77
C ALA A 13 -12.40 16.67 -13.34
N VAL A 14 -11.39 16.26 -14.11
CA VAL A 14 -10.54 15.09 -13.77
C VAL A 14 -9.65 15.40 -12.55
N TYR A 15 -9.14 16.63 -12.42
CA TYR A 15 -8.35 17.06 -11.27
C TYR A 15 -9.19 17.27 -10.00
N ILE A 16 -10.45 17.69 -10.11
CA ILE A 16 -11.33 17.98 -8.96
C ILE A 16 -11.92 16.69 -8.34
N ALA A 17 -12.04 15.60 -9.10
CA ALA A 17 -12.52 14.32 -8.55
C ALA A 17 -11.51 13.63 -7.62
N HIS A 18 -10.20 13.86 -7.80
CA HIS A 18 -9.14 13.22 -7.01
C HIS A 18 -8.88 13.89 -5.64
N ASP A 19 -9.30 15.14 -5.47
CA ASP A 19 -9.09 15.93 -4.24
C ASP A 19 -10.23 15.79 -3.21
N ARG A 20 -11.30 15.05 -3.52
CA ARG A 20 -12.49 14.94 -2.63
C ARG A 20 -12.80 13.53 -2.12
N VAL A 21 -12.11 12.49 -2.58
CA VAL A 21 -12.44 11.08 -2.27
C VAL A 21 -11.22 10.33 -1.73
N GLY A 22 -10.64 10.87 -0.66
CA GLY A 22 -9.57 10.21 0.09
C GLY A 22 -10.08 9.57 1.37
N LEU A 23 -9.44 8.49 1.80
CA LEU A 23 -9.70 7.87 3.10
C LEU A 23 -9.10 8.74 4.19
N THR A 24 -9.90 9.10 5.19
CA THR A 24 -9.41 9.80 6.39
C THR A 24 -8.78 8.81 7.37
N HIS A 25 -8.08 9.31 8.39
CA HIS A 25 -7.62 8.46 9.51
C HIS A 25 -8.74 7.65 10.16
N GLN A 26 -9.94 8.22 10.28
CA GLN A 26 -11.09 7.51 10.84
C GLN A 26 -11.46 6.32 9.97
N VAL A 27 -11.62 6.53 8.66
CA VAL A 27 -12.02 5.48 7.72
C VAL A 27 -10.96 4.39 7.62
N LEU A 28 -9.67 4.76 7.61
CA LEU A 28 -8.57 3.79 7.65
C LEU A 28 -8.57 2.98 8.95
N ALA A 29 -8.74 3.63 10.11
CA ALA A 29 -8.74 2.95 11.39
C ALA A 29 -9.92 2.01 11.54
N GLU A 30 -11.10 2.43 11.06
CA GLU A 30 -12.25 1.56 10.95
C GLU A 30 -11.92 0.36 10.06
N ALA A 31 -11.39 0.58 8.86
CA ALA A 31 -11.05 -0.48 7.91
C ALA A 31 -10.00 -1.47 8.42
N LEU A 32 -9.08 -1.04 9.29
CA LEU A 32 -8.06 -1.91 9.89
C LEU A 32 -8.52 -2.60 11.18
N ALA A 33 -9.53 -2.06 11.86
CA ALA A 33 -9.97 -2.59 13.14
C ALA A 33 -10.55 -4.00 12.98
N GLU A 34 -10.08 -4.90 13.83
CA GLU A 34 -10.46 -6.31 13.87
C GLU A 34 -10.59 -6.79 15.32
N PRO A 35 -11.17 -7.97 15.59
CA PRO A 35 -11.16 -8.53 16.94
C PRO A 35 -9.72 -8.61 17.49
N GLY A 36 -9.46 -7.91 18.60
CA GLY A 36 -8.11 -7.79 19.18
C GLY A 36 -7.35 -6.51 18.82
N LEU A 37 -7.81 -5.73 17.84
CA LEU A 37 -7.29 -4.40 17.50
C LEU A 37 -8.42 -3.36 17.49
N PRO A 38 -8.68 -2.65 18.60
CA PRO A 38 -9.72 -1.64 18.65
C PRO A 38 -9.37 -0.43 17.77
N ILE A 39 -10.41 0.29 17.33
CA ILE A 39 -10.26 1.47 16.44
C ILE A 39 -9.29 2.51 17.01
N ALA A 40 -9.25 2.69 18.33
CA ALA A 40 -8.34 3.64 18.97
C ALA A 40 -6.86 3.28 18.75
N ASP A 41 -6.53 2.00 18.85
CA ASP A 41 -5.16 1.50 18.66
C ASP A 41 -4.80 1.52 17.18
N ALA A 42 -5.74 1.18 16.29
CA ALA A 42 -5.57 1.32 14.85
C ALA A 42 -5.27 2.79 14.47
N LYS A 43 -5.98 3.77 15.05
CA LYS A 43 -5.66 5.20 14.85
C LYS A 43 -4.27 5.56 15.31
N ALA A 44 -3.86 5.10 16.50
CA ALA A 44 -2.54 5.36 17.03
C ALA A 44 -1.46 4.78 16.11
N PHE A 45 -1.66 3.54 15.64
CA PHE A 45 -0.79 2.88 14.68
C PHE A 45 -0.67 3.66 13.37
N ILE A 46 -1.79 4.05 12.75
CA ILE A 46 -1.82 4.83 11.49
C ILE A 46 -1.05 6.14 11.66
N ARG A 47 -1.29 6.86 12.76
CA ARG A 47 -0.60 8.12 13.04
C ARG A 47 0.91 7.91 13.14
N ASN A 48 1.34 6.86 13.84
CA ASN A 48 2.77 6.55 13.99
C ASN A 48 3.41 6.17 12.65
N MET A 49 2.74 5.35 11.83
CA MET A 49 3.23 4.98 10.49
C MET A 49 3.28 6.17 9.53
N GLY A 50 2.30 7.06 9.62
CA GLY A 50 2.26 8.30 8.84
C GLY A 50 3.34 9.29 9.26
N ALA A 51 3.52 9.51 10.56
CA ALA A 51 4.55 10.40 11.11
C ALA A 51 5.97 9.93 10.79
N ALA A 52 6.20 8.62 10.80
CA ALA A 52 7.48 8.02 10.43
C ALA A 52 7.70 7.96 8.90
N GLY A 53 6.71 8.34 8.08
CA GLY A 53 6.83 8.39 6.62
C GLY A 53 6.71 7.04 5.92
N TYR A 54 6.38 5.96 6.63
CA TYR A 54 6.19 4.62 6.04
C TYR A 54 4.93 4.54 5.18
N VAL A 55 3.91 5.33 5.51
CA VAL A 55 2.67 5.45 4.72
C VAL A 55 2.35 6.91 4.49
N LYS A 56 2.35 7.34 3.22
CA LYS A 56 2.29 8.77 2.88
C LYS A 56 0.86 9.19 2.56
N PRO A 57 0.32 10.22 3.23
CA PRO A 57 -0.91 10.85 2.78
C PRO A 57 -0.65 11.53 1.43
N TYR A 58 -1.65 11.51 0.55
CA TYR A 58 -1.53 12.16 -0.76
C TYR A 58 -1.98 13.63 -0.73
N GLY A 59 -2.73 14.02 0.31
CA GLY A 59 -3.26 15.37 0.43
C GLY A 59 -3.87 15.66 1.79
N ARG A 60 -4.58 16.79 1.86
CA ARG A 60 -5.37 17.22 3.01
C ARG A 60 -6.76 17.60 2.55
N CYS A 61 -7.76 17.25 3.34
CA CYS A 61 -9.15 17.65 3.10
C CYS A 61 -9.28 19.16 3.30
N ARG A 62 -9.57 19.91 2.23
CA ARG A 62 -9.67 21.38 2.29
C ARG A 62 -11.03 21.88 2.78
N THR A 63 -12.03 21.01 2.84
CA THR A 63 -13.41 21.38 3.20
C THR A 63 -13.67 21.36 4.70
N ASP A 64 -12.83 20.69 5.48
CA ASP A 64 -12.97 20.60 6.93
C ASP A 64 -12.01 21.57 7.64
N LYS A 65 -12.48 22.23 8.71
CA LYS A 65 -11.72 23.19 9.52
C LYS A 65 -10.43 22.58 10.10
N ARG A 66 -10.44 21.26 10.36
CA ARG A 66 -9.29 20.53 10.92
C ARG A 66 -8.29 20.05 9.86
N THR A 67 -8.62 20.15 8.57
CA THR A 67 -7.79 19.75 7.43
C THR A 67 -7.15 18.36 7.54
N PRO A 68 -7.94 17.29 7.79
CA PRO A 68 -7.39 15.95 7.99
C PRO A 68 -6.59 15.46 6.77
N HIS A 69 -5.57 14.65 7.04
CA HIS A 69 -4.81 13.97 6.00
C HIS A 69 -5.69 12.98 5.22
N LEU A 70 -5.51 12.97 3.91
CA LEU A 70 -6.19 12.07 2.99
C LEU A 70 -5.22 11.01 2.48
N TYR A 71 -5.71 9.77 2.50
CA TYR A 71 -4.98 8.58 2.09
C TYR A 71 -5.70 7.92 0.93
N ARG A 72 -4.93 7.20 0.13
CA ARG A 72 -5.47 6.39 -0.97
C ARG A 72 -5.83 4.99 -0.47
N PRO A 73 -6.65 4.22 -1.19
CA PRO A 73 -7.02 2.86 -0.78
C PRO A 73 -5.85 1.91 -0.55
N ASP A 74 -4.81 2.00 -1.38
CA ASP A 74 -3.57 1.22 -1.26
C ASP A 74 -2.80 1.50 0.05
N ALA A 75 -3.00 2.66 0.67
CA ALA A 75 -2.47 2.95 2.00
C ALA A 75 -3.08 2.02 3.06
N ALA A 76 -4.35 1.64 2.94
CA ALA A 76 -4.99 0.70 3.86
C ALA A 76 -4.33 -0.69 3.77
N LEU A 77 -4.03 -1.14 2.55
CA LEU A 77 -3.30 -2.39 2.33
C LEU A 77 -1.89 -2.30 2.91
N ALA A 78 -1.15 -1.21 2.65
CA ALA A 78 0.19 -1.02 3.20
C ALA A 78 0.18 -1.03 4.73
N LEU A 79 -0.76 -0.33 5.37
CA LEU A 79 -0.92 -0.31 6.81
C LEU A 79 -1.24 -1.69 7.38
N ALA A 80 -2.13 -2.46 6.76
CA ALA A 80 -2.46 -3.81 7.19
C ALA A 80 -1.25 -4.76 7.11
N VAL A 81 -0.45 -4.65 6.04
CA VAL A 81 0.79 -5.43 5.90
C VAL A 81 1.81 -5.04 6.97
N LEU A 82 1.99 -3.74 7.23
CA LEU A 82 2.88 -3.26 8.29
C LEU A 82 2.44 -3.69 9.69
N LEU A 83 1.13 -3.76 9.93
CA LEU A 83 0.56 -4.27 11.17
C LEU A 83 0.91 -5.75 11.34
N ARG A 84 0.61 -6.60 10.34
CA ARG A 84 0.96 -8.03 10.36
C ARG A 84 2.46 -8.27 10.51
N ALA A 85 3.28 -7.47 9.85
CA ALA A 85 4.73 -7.52 10.00
C ALA A 85 5.14 -7.22 11.44
N SER A 86 4.54 -6.19 12.06
CA SER A 86 4.81 -5.83 13.45
C SER A 86 4.37 -6.93 14.43
N GLU A 87 3.21 -7.56 14.22
CA GLU A 87 2.74 -8.71 15.00
C GLU A 87 3.68 -9.92 14.88
N ALA A 88 4.27 -10.12 13.71
CA ALA A 88 5.27 -11.16 13.45
C ALA A 88 6.70 -10.79 13.92
N GLY A 89 6.89 -9.63 14.56
CA GLY A 89 8.18 -9.17 15.09
C GLY A 89 9.06 -8.38 14.10
N PHE A 90 8.60 -8.15 12.86
CA PHE A 90 9.28 -7.36 11.83
C PHE A 90 8.93 -5.88 11.93
N SER A 91 9.33 -5.25 13.04
CA SER A 91 9.02 -3.85 13.36
C SER A 91 10.17 -2.87 13.15
N SER A 92 11.31 -3.33 12.60
CA SER A 92 12.46 -2.47 12.35
C SER A 92 12.14 -1.36 11.33
N PRO A 93 12.79 -0.19 11.42
CA PRO A 93 12.60 0.89 10.44
C PRO A 93 12.81 0.43 9.00
N ASP A 94 13.88 -0.32 8.74
CA ASP A 94 14.23 -0.82 7.41
C ASP A 94 13.15 -1.77 6.85
N ALA A 95 12.56 -2.61 7.70
CA ALA A 95 11.47 -3.51 7.32
C ALA A 95 10.19 -2.75 6.97
N ARG A 96 9.83 -1.77 7.80
CA ARG A 96 8.64 -0.94 7.59
C ARG A 96 8.78 -0.09 6.34
N GLU A 97 9.95 0.48 6.11
CA GLU A 97 10.24 1.23 4.90
C GLU A 97 10.15 0.33 3.67
N ALA A 98 10.83 -0.83 3.68
CA ALA A 98 10.80 -1.76 2.55
C ALA A 98 9.37 -2.21 2.19
N LEU A 99 8.56 -2.61 3.17
CA LEU A 99 7.17 -3.03 2.97
C LEU A 99 6.28 -1.86 2.51
N GLY A 100 6.39 -0.71 3.15
CA GLY A 100 5.62 0.48 2.77
C GLY A 100 5.90 0.90 1.33
N GLN A 101 7.17 0.90 0.93
CA GLN A 101 7.61 1.23 -0.42
C GLN A 101 7.11 0.21 -1.45
N ALA A 102 7.25 -1.09 -1.16
CA ALA A 102 6.86 -2.16 -2.09
C ALA A 102 5.36 -2.17 -2.42
N ILE A 103 4.51 -1.62 -1.55
CA ILE A 103 3.07 -1.50 -1.79
C ILE A 103 2.69 -0.15 -2.40
N GLN A 104 3.34 0.95 -2.01
CA GLN A 104 2.92 2.30 -2.42
C GLN A 104 3.60 2.80 -3.70
N ASN A 105 4.76 2.27 -4.09
CA ASN A 105 5.53 2.80 -5.21
C ASN A 105 5.99 1.68 -6.14
N TRP A 106 5.82 1.92 -7.45
CA TRP A 106 6.47 1.11 -8.46
C TRP A 106 7.98 1.29 -8.39
N ARG A 107 8.70 0.18 -8.55
CA ARG A 107 10.13 0.22 -8.84
C ARG A 107 10.31 0.27 -10.36
N PRO A 108 11.31 1.02 -10.86
CA PRO A 108 11.64 1.00 -12.27
C PRO A 108 11.88 -0.43 -12.76
N GLY A 109 11.14 -0.84 -13.80
CA GLY A 109 11.20 -2.17 -14.40
C GLY A 109 10.20 -3.19 -13.83
N ASP A 110 9.49 -2.86 -12.75
CA ASP A 110 8.42 -3.70 -12.19
C ASP A 110 7.03 -3.31 -12.73
N GLU A 111 6.92 -2.21 -13.47
CA GLU A 111 5.67 -1.75 -14.03
C GLU A 111 5.10 -2.76 -15.05
N PRO A 112 3.84 -3.22 -14.90
CA PRO A 112 3.25 -4.20 -15.83
C PRO A 112 2.90 -3.62 -17.21
N GLY A 113 3.19 -2.33 -17.44
CA GLY A 113 2.89 -1.60 -18.66
C GLY A 113 3.27 -0.12 -18.54
N PRO A 114 2.93 0.71 -19.54
CA PRO A 114 3.18 2.14 -19.50
C PRO A 114 2.54 2.79 -18.26
N LEU A 115 3.26 3.69 -17.59
CA LEU A 115 2.83 4.33 -16.34
C LEU A 115 1.46 5.02 -16.42
N ASP A 116 1.08 5.50 -17.62
CA ASP A 116 -0.20 6.17 -17.86
C ASP A 116 -1.40 5.20 -17.90
N LEU A 117 -1.14 3.91 -18.10
CA LEU A 117 -2.16 2.87 -18.31
C LEU A 117 -2.28 1.91 -17.13
N ILE A 118 -1.40 2.01 -16.14
CA ILE A 118 -1.38 1.11 -14.98
C ILE A 118 -1.86 1.82 -13.72
N PRO A 119 -2.35 1.07 -12.71
CA PRO A 119 -2.62 1.65 -11.40
C PRO A 119 -1.38 2.33 -10.83
N ARG A 120 -1.57 3.45 -10.13
CA ARG A 120 -0.47 4.31 -9.65
C ARG A 120 0.48 3.64 -8.65
N SER A 121 0.07 2.53 -8.05
CA SER A 121 0.90 1.76 -7.13
C SER A 121 0.64 0.25 -7.27
N PRO A 122 1.62 -0.58 -6.86
CA PRO A 122 1.43 -2.00 -6.62
C PRO A 122 0.17 -2.34 -5.83
N GLY A 123 -0.05 -1.64 -4.71
CA GLY A 123 -1.19 -1.88 -3.83
C GLY A 123 -2.53 -1.61 -4.52
N ALA A 124 -2.60 -0.56 -5.34
CA ALA A 124 -3.80 -0.28 -6.12
C ALA A 124 -4.09 -1.38 -7.15
N LEU A 125 -3.05 -1.91 -7.81
CA LEU A 125 -3.20 -3.04 -8.73
C LEU A 125 -3.68 -4.31 -8.00
N ILE A 126 -3.10 -4.62 -6.84
CA ILE A 126 -3.49 -5.79 -6.03
C ILE A 126 -4.97 -5.69 -5.64
N MET A 127 -5.40 -4.53 -5.13
CA MET A 127 -6.79 -4.32 -4.74
C MET A 127 -7.76 -4.41 -5.92
N ALA A 128 -7.42 -3.81 -7.06
CA ALA A 128 -8.22 -3.89 -8.28
C ALA A 128 -8.34 -5.34 -8.78
N SER A 129 -7.20 -6.05 -8.89
CA SER A 129 -7.17 -7.45 -9.31
C SER A 129 -7.97 -8.34 -8.36
N TYR A 130 -7.85 -8.11 -7.04
CA TYR A 130 -8.64 -8.87 -6.07
C TYR A 130 -10.15 -8.62 -6.22
N ALA A 131 -10.56 -7.38 -6.54
CA ALA A 131 -11.96 -7.06 -6.86
C ALA A 131 -12.47 -7.84 -8.07
N GLU A 132 -11.61 -8.06 -9.06
CA GLU A 132 -11.90 -8.81 -10.31
C GLU A 132 -11.90 -10.33 -10.12
N GLY A 133 -11.60 -10.82 -8.92
CA GLY A 133 -11.62 -12.26 -8.59
C GLY A 133 -10.26 -12.93 -8.56
N PHE A 134 -9.17 -12.21 -8.83
CA PHE A 134 -7.81 -12.75 -8.68
C PHE A 134 -7.47 -13.00 -7.20
N ARG A 135 -6.73 -14.07 -6.92
CA ARG A 135 -6.40 -14.54 -5.56
C ARG A 135 -4.94 -14.96 -5.44
N ASN A 136 -4.56 -15.43 -4.24
CA ASN A 136 -3.22 -15.92 -3.89
C ASN A 136 -2.15 -14.83 -3.92
N PHE A 137 -2.49 -13.65 -3.40
CA PHE A 137 -1.53 -12.57 -3.22
C PHE A 137 -0.71 -12.76 -1.95
N ALA A 138 0.55 -12.38 -1.98
CA ALA A 138 1.45 -12.39 -0.83
C ALA A 138 2.38 -11.17 -0.86
N ALA A 139 2.73 -10.64 0.31
CA ALA A 139 3.86 -9.72 0.48
C ALA A 139 5.02 -10.49 1.10
N ASP A 140 6.19 -10.43 0.48
CA ASP A 140 7.41 -11.01 1.03
C ASP A 140 8.32 -9.89 1.55
N ILE A 141 8.92 -10.09 2.72
CA ILE A 141 10.07 -9.34 3.19
C ILE A 141 11.24 -10.29 3.39
N VAL A 142 12.43 -9.86 2.97
CA VAL A 142 13.64 -10.67 2.99
C VAL A 142 14.81 -9.85 3.50
N PHE A 143 15.59 -10.47 4.37
CA PHE A 143 16.83 -9.92 4.92
C PHE A 143 18.00 -10.62 4.25
N PHE A 144 18.76 -9.86 3.47
CA PHE A 144 19.88 -10.33 2.69
C PHE A 144 21.20 -10.07 3.44
N ARG A 145 22.08 -11.06 3.44
CA ARG A 145 23.45 -10.90 3.91
C ARG A 145 24.23 -10.08 2.89
N GLN A 146 24.77 -8.95 3.32
CA GLN A 146 25.71 -8.17 2.55
C GLN A 146 27.14 -8.40 3.05
N PRO A 147 28.04 -9.00 2.26
CA PRO A 147 29.46 -9.09 2.61
C PRO A 147 30.04 -7.70 2.88
N GLY A 148 30.71 -7.53 4.02
CA GLY A 148 31.34 -6.27 4.42
C GLY A 148 30.40 -5.20 5.00
N ALA A 149 29.09 -5.41 5.00
CA ALA A 149 28.14 -4.50 5.66
C ALA A 149 27.84 -4.93 7.09
N ARG A 150 27.68 -3.95 7.99
CA ARG A 150 27.28 -4.20 9.39
C ARG A 150 25.80 -4.53 9.56
N LYS A 151 24.96 -4.12 8.60
CA LYS A 151 23.52 -4.34 8.60
C LYS A 151 23.11 -5.15 7.37
N PRO A 152 22.09 -6.02 7.48
CA PRO A 152 21.54 -6.69 6.31
C PRO A 152 20.84 -5.70 5.38
N LEU A 153 20.80 -6.01 4.09
CA LEU A 153 19.86 -5.35 3.17
C LEU A 153 18.48 -5.91 3.42
N VAL A 154 17.49 -5.04 3.61
CA VAL A 154 16.10 -5.44 3.77
C VAL A 154 15.36 -5.05 2.52
N ALA A 155 14.69 -6.02 1.89
CA ALA A 155 13.84 -5.73 0.75
C ALA A 155 12.51 -6.45 0.84
N ALA A 156 11.50 -5.82 0.27
CA ALA A 156 10.18 -6.41 0.12
C ALA A 156 9.74 -6.41 -1.33
N ARG A 157 8.79 -7.30 -1.61
CA ARG A 157 8.05 -7.39 -2.87
C ARG A 157 6.63 -7.86 -2.59
N TYR A 158 5.75 -7.75 -3.56
CA TYR A 158 4.52 -8.53 -3.58
C TYR A 158 4.59 -9.54 -4.71
N ARG A 159 3.81 -10.61 -4.56
CA ARG A 159 3.62 -11.61 -5.60
C ARG A 159 2.20 -12.14 -5.59
N GLN A 160 1.79 -12.65 -6.74
CA GLN A 160 0.58 -13.42 -6.95
C GLN A 160 1.01 -14.78 -7.50
N VAL A 161 0.52 -15.86 -6.92
CA VAL A 161 0.79 -17.22 -7.41
C VAL A 161 -0.50 -17.81 -7.95
N GLN A 162 -0.59 -17.97 -9.26
CA GLN A 162 -1.76 -18.54 -9.91
C GLN A 162 -1.31 -19.58 -10.95
N ASP A 163 -1.87 -20.78 -10.84
CA ASP A 163 -1.60 -21.89 -11.78
C ASP A 163 -0.11 -22.20 -11.98
N GLY A 164 0.67 -22.12 -10.88
CA GLY A 164 2.13 -22.33 -10.89
C GLY A 164 2.94 -21.16 -11.45
N VAL A 165 2.28 -20.10 -11.95
CA VAL A 165 2.92 -18.87 -12.42
C VAL A 165 2.99 -17.86 -11.28
N THR A 166 4.20 -17.36 -11.01
CA THR A 166 4.41 -16.25 -10.06
C THR A 166 4.53 -14.94 -10.83
N ARG A 167 3.70 -13.96 -10.49
CA ARG A 167 3.74 -12.58 -11.00
C ARG A 167 3.90 -11.61 -9.85
N GLY A 168 4.46 -10.42 -10.06
CA GLY A 168 4.58 -9.41 -9.00
C GLY A 168 5.79 -8.49 -9.20
N THR A 169 6.18 -7.80 -8.12
CA THR A 169 7.40 -6.99 -8.12
C THR A 169 8.64 -7.83 -7.87
N ASN A 170 9.78 -7.36 -8.37
CA ASN A 170 11.06 -7.98 -8.10
C ASN A 170 11.64 -7.45 -6.78
N PHE A 171 12.59 -8.20 -6.22
CA PHE A 171 13.53 -7.61 -5.26
C PHE A 171 14.42 -6.58 -5.97
N PRO A 172 14.95 -5.59 -5.25
CA PRO A 172 15.80 -4.58 -5.86
C PRO A 172 17.07 -5.25 -6.42
N PRO A 173 17.64 -4.75 -7.53
CA PRO A 173 18.77 -5.41 -8.23
C PRO A 173 19.98 -5.69 -7.34
N GLU A 174 20.22 -4.86 -6.34
CA GLU A 174 21.29 -4.99 -5.35
C GLU A 174 21.18 -6.28 -4.52
N ALA A 175 20.00 -6.91 -4.49
CA ALA A 175 19.75 -8.17 -3.80
C ALA A 175 20.02 -9.42 -4.66
N ALA A 176 20.22 -9.28 -5.98
CA ALA A 176 20.21 -10.41 -6.92
C ALA A 176 21.28 -11.49 -6.66
N ALA A 177 22.40 -11.12 -6.03
CA ALA A 177 23.51 -12.03 -5.70
C ALA A 177 23.69 -12.26 -4.19
N LEU A 178 22.78 -11.74 -3.36
CA LEU A 178 22.94 -11.81 -1.91
C LEU A 178 22.27 -13.05 -1.32
N GLU A 179 22.91 -13.63 -0.31
CA GLU A 179 22.39 -14.77 0.44
C GLU A 179 21.18 -14.33 1.29
N ILE A 180 20.07 -15.06 1.20
CA ILE A 180 18.91 -14.85 2.08
C ILE A 180 19.25 -15.36 3.49
N ARG A 181 19.17 -14.48 4.49
CA ARG A 181 19.34 -14.86 5.91
C ARG A 181 18.04 -15.27 6.56
N SER A 182 17.01 -14.49 6.30
CA SER A 182 15.67 -14.74 6.81
C SER A 182 14.65 -14.12 5.87
N SER A 183 13.43 -14.65 5.92
CA SER A 183 12.32 -14.15 5.14
C SER A 183 11.02 -14.31 5.91
N TRP A 184 10.05 -13.49 5.56
CA TRP A 184 8.68 -13.61 6.02
C TRP A 184 7.74 -13.33 4.86
N THR A 185 6.71 -14.17 4.77
CA THR A 185 5.65 -14.04 3.77
C THR A 185 4.33 -13.79 4.48
N CYS A 186 3.65 -12.73 4.09
CA CYS A 186 2.30 -12.37 4.51
C CYS A 186 1.30 -12.72 3.41
N PRO A 187 0.43 -13.73 3.60
CA PRO A 187 -0.71 -13.93 2.72
C PRO A 187 -1.61 -12.69 2.75
N LEU A 188 -1.89 -12.10 1.58
CA LEU A 188 -2.69 -10.88 1.48
C LEU A 188 -4.18 -11.17 1.34
N ASP A 189 -4.58 -12.38 0.93
CA ASP A 189 -5.99 -12.71 0.73
C ASP A 189 -6.87 -12.49 1.99
N PRO A 190 -6.44 -12.83 3.22
CA PRO A 190 -7.20 -12.51 4.43
C PRO A 190 -7.33 -11.00 4.68
N ILE A 191 -6.25 -10.25 4.39
CA ILE A 191 -6.22 -8.78 4.52
C ILE A 191 -7.17 -8.15 3.50
N LEU A 192 -7.06 -8.54 2.23
CA LEU A 192 -7.87 -8.02 1.13
C LEU A 192 -9.34 -8.37 1.34
N SER A 193 -9.64 -9.61 1.74
CA SER A 193 -10.98 -10.01 2.16
C SER A 193 -11.50 -9.09 3.26
N HIS A 194 -10.72 -8.82 4.30
CA HIS A 194 -11.13 -7.94 5.38
C HIS A 194 -11.40 -6.50 4.91
N LEU A 195 -10.46 -5.89 4.18
CA LEU A 195 -10.54 -4.51 3.70
C LEU A 195 -11.68 -4.30 2.71
N MET A 196 -12.04 -5.33 1.93
CA MET A 196 -13.05 -5.26 0.87
C MET A 196 -14.42 -5.81 1.29
N ARG A 197 -14.58 -6.29 2.52
CA ARG A 197 -15.90 -6.63 3.07
C ARG A 197 -16.80 -5.40 2.97
N ARG A 198 -17.96 -5.55 2.34
CA ARG A 198 -19.04 -4.57 2.51
C ARG A 198 -19.39 -4.55 4.00
N ARG A 199 -19.05 -3.48 4.70
CA ARG A 199 -19.66 -3.17 5.99
C ARG A 199 -21.10 -2.79 5.71
N GLY A 200 -21.95 -3.80 5.56
CA GLY A 200 -23.39 -3.61 5.53
C GLY A 200 -23.78 -2.92 6.83
N ALA A 201 -24.59 -1.88 6.71
CA ALA A 201 -25.24 -1.24 7.84
C ALA A 201 -26.00 -2.30 8.64
N THR A 202 -25.39 -2.78 9.71
CA THR A 202 -26.09 -3.48 10.79
C THR A 202 -26.38 -2.43 11.86
N HIS A 203 -27.60 -1.92 11.76
CA HIS A 203 -28.48 -1.31 12.77
C HIS A 203 -27.86 -0.48 13.90
#